data_AF-A0ABF7QTB4-F1
#
_entry.id   AF-A0ABF7QTB4-F1
#
_cell.length_a   1.000
_cell.length_b   1.000
_cell.length_c   1.000
_cell.angle_alpha   90.00
_cell.angle_beta   90.00
_cell.angle_gamma   90.00
#
_symmetry.space_group_name_H-M   'P 1'
#
loop_
_entity.id
_entity.type
_entity.pdbx_description
1 polymer ?
#
loop_
_entity_poly.entity_id
_entity_poly.type
_entity_poly.pdbx_seq_one_letter_code
_entity_poly.pdbx_strand_id
1 'polypeptide(L)'
;MKEGKSSGRPLTPWQRSAEFRAIAVRTLRAFNAARNTLPRCSAKAKSTGDRCRQPAMASGVCRYHGGATPKGKGWHKPVWPADGPAFEKKLHRKLKTQERTRKRKSAKLNAMTDEERRQHDNWRRAHKIGSAAARRQAKEDRAQAASFRAMLAADEPKAQSLEALAVQAELEQARAKLDELMGVGIFG
;
A
#
# COMPACT_ATOMS: atom_id res chain seq x y z
N MET A 1 15.48 26.97 -16.87
CA MET A 1 16.24 26.21 -15.86
C MET A 1 16.05 26.89 -14.51
N LYS A 2 15.56 26.20 -13.47
CA LYS A 2 15.45 26.80 -12.13
C LYS A 2 16.83 26.71 -11.46
N GLU A 3 17.51 27.83 -11.33
CA GLU A 3 18.72 27.95 -10.53
C GLU A 3 18.43 27.43 -9.11
N GLY A 4 19.15 26.38 -8.71
CA GLY A 4 18.96 25.79 -7.40
C GLY A 4 19.36 26.80 -6.34
N LYS A 5 18.38 27.24 -5.53
CA LYS A 5 18.63 28.10 -4.37
C LYS A 5 19.64 27.40 -3.45
N SER A 6 20.89 27.86 -3.47
CA SER A 6 21.83 27.56 -2.40
C SER A 6 21.20 28.08 -1.10
N SER A 7 21.33 27.34 0.00
CA SER A 7 20.66 27.66 1.26
C SER A 7 21.16 28.96 1.91
N GLY A 8 21.96 29.77 1.20
CA GLY A 8 22.51 31.07 1.60
C GLY A 8 23.40 31.06 2.84
N ARG A 9 23.49 29.92 3.55
CA ARG A 9 24.27 29.83 4.78
C ARG A 9 25.75 29.65 4.45
N PRO A 10 26.63 30.51 5.00
CA PRO A 10 28.06 30.32 4.86
C PRO A 10 28.47 28.99 5.52
N LEU A 11 29.48 28.33 4.95
CA LEU A 11 30.09 27.15 5.54
C LEU A 11 30.71 27.51 6.90
N THR A 12 30.54 26.63 7.89
CA THR A 12 31.16 26.82 9.20
C THR A 12 32.70 26.74 9.10
N PRO A 13 33.47 27.33 10.04
CA PRO A 13 34.93 27.20 10.06
C PRO A 13 35.41 25.74 9.99
N TRP A 14 34.74 24.84 10.74
CA TRP A 14 34.99 23.40 10.67
C TRP A 14 34.79 22.83 9.25
N GLN A 15 33.69 23.16 8.57
CA GLN A 15 33.44 22.68 7.21
C GLN A 15 34.46 23.19 6.18
N ARG A 16 35.15 24.30 6.46
CA ARG A 16 36.21 24.85 5.62
C ARG A 16 37.59 24.27 5.94
N SER A 17 37.75 23.57 7.06
CA SER A 17 39.04 23.02 7.49
C SER A 17 39.58 21.96 6.52
N ALA A 18 40.90 21.82 6.46
CA ALA A 18 41.56 20.78 5.67
C ALA A 18 41.15 19.37 6.13
N GLU A 19 41.01 19.19 7.44
CA GLU A 19 40.61 17.93 8.06
C GLU A 19 39.21 17.49 7.60
N PHE A 20 38.22 18.39 7.64
CA PHE A 20 36.86 18.07 7.18
C PHE A 20 36.84 17.68 5.70
N ARG A 21 37.60 18.40 4.87
CA ARG A 21 37.73 18.09 3.44
C ARG A 21 38.35 16.70 3.22
N ALA A 22 39.40 16.36 3.96
CA ALA A 22 40.03 15.04 3.88
C ALA A 22 39.05 13.92 4.27
N ILE A 23 38.30 14.09 5.36
CA ILE A 23 37.25 13.15 5.78
C ILE A 23 36.17 13.01 4.71
N ALA A 24 35.69 14.12 4.16
CA ALA A 24 34.67 14.13 3.13
C ALA A 24 35.12 13.40 1.85
N VAL A 25 36.34 13.69 1.36
CA VAL A 25 36.93 13.02 0.20
C VAL A 25 37.07 11.53 0.44
N ARG A 26 37.61 11.12 1.60
CA ARG A 26 37.74 9.70 1.97
C ARG A 26 36.39 8.99 1.95
N THR A 27 35.37 9.62 2.53
CA THR A 27 34.02 9.06 2.63
C THR A 27 33.36 8.93 1.25
N LEU A 28 33.50 9.95 0.39
CA LEU A 28 32.97 9.93 -0.97
C LEU A 28 33.67 8.88 -1.84
N ARG A 29 34.99 8.74 -1.74
CA ARG A 29 35.74 7.69 -2.45
C ARG A 29 35.27 6.29 -2.06
N ALA A 30 35.18 6.02 -0.75
CA ALA A 30 34.69 4.74 -0.25
C ALA A 30 33.26 4.44 -0.72
N PHE A 31 32.37 5.42 -0.64
CA PHE A 31 31.00 5.27 -1.12
C PHE A 31 30.94 5.02 -2.63
N ASN A 32 31.69 5.76 -3.44
CA ASN A 32 31.69 5.60 -4.90
C ASN A 32 32.23 4.24 -5.33
N ALA A 33 33.25 3.71 -4.64
CA ALA A 33 33.76 2.37 -4.88
C ALA A 33 32.69 1.28 -4.64
N ALA A 34 31.90 1.40 -3.58
CA ALA A 34 30.85 0.44 -3.24
C ALA A 34 29.51 0.67 -3.97
N ARG A 35 29.25 1.89 -4.47
CA ARG A 35 27.93 2.31 -4.97
C ARG A 35 27.35 1.40 -6.05
N ASN A 36 28.20 0.82 -6.90
CA ASN A 36 27.74 -0.01 -8.01
C ASN A 36 27.36 -1.43 -7.60
N THR A 37 27.90 -1.92 -6.48
CA THR A 37 27.57 -3.25 -5.94
C THR A 37 26.38 -3.21 -4.98
N LEU A 38 26.02 -2.03 -4.46
CA LEU A 38 24.86 -1.88 -3.59
C LEU A 38 23.53 -2.18 -4.34
N PRO A 39 22.59 -2.89 -3.69
CA PRO A 39 21.28 -3.15 -4.28
C PRO A 39 20.56 -1.84 -4.61
N ARG A 40 19.79 -1.83 -5.69
CA ARG A 40 19.00 -0.67 -6.11
C ARG A 40 17.62 -0.67 -5.47
N CYS A 41 17.09 0.53 -5.24
CA CYS A 41 15.74 0.72 -4.74
C CYS A 41 14.70 0.00 -5.61
N SER A 42 13.79 -0.75 -4.97
CA SER A 42 12.72 -1.45 -5.68
C SER A 42 11.53 -0.55 -6.08
N ALA A 43 11.42 0.65 -5.50
CA ALA A 43 10.33 1.58 -5.78
C ALA A 43 10.45 2.26 -7.15
N LYS A 44 9.30 2.59 -7.75
CA LYS A 44 9.19 3.46 -8.93
C LYS A 44 9.29 4.93 -8.51
N ALA A 45 10.09 5.71 -9.23
CA ALA A 45 10.26 7.13 -9.02
C ALA A 45 8.99 7.88 -9.48
N LYS A 46 8.46 8.77 -8.63
CA LYS A 46 7.23 9.52 -8.94
C LYS A 46 7.36 10.42 -10.16
N SER A 47 8.53 11.01 -10.39
CA SER A 47 8.75 11.99 -11.45
C SER A 47 8.90 11.37 -12.83
N THR A 48 9.46 10.16 -12.94
CA THR A 48 9.76 9.52 -14.22
C THR A 48 8.95 8.24 -14.47
N GLY A 49 8.35 7.64 -13.43
CA GLY A 49 7.68 6.33 -13.52
C GLY A 49 8.65 5.14 -13.51
N ASP A 50 9.93 5.36 -13.81
CA ASP A 50 10.97 4.34 -13.86
C ASP A 50 11.40 3.83 -12.48
N ARG A 51 12.12 2.71 -12.45
CA ARG A 51 12.72 2.18 -11.22
C ARG A 51 13.76 3.16 -10.65
N CYS A 52 13.67 3.41 -9.35
CA CYS A 52 14.60 4.30 -8.66
C CYS A 52 16.02 3.73 -8.65
N ARG A 53 16.99 4.51 -9.14
CA ARG A 53 18.41 4.11 -9.22
C ARG A 53 19.22 4.36 -7.95
N GLN A 54 18.59 4.93 -6.92
CA GLN A 54 19.26 5.18 -5.63
C GLN A 54 19.58 3.87 -4.92
N PRO A 55 20.68 3.79 -4.15
CA PRO A 55 20.98 2.62 -3.34
C PRO A 55 19.86 2.31 -2.35
N ALA A 56 19.50 1.04 -2.24
CA ALA A 56 18.53 0.55 -1.27
C ALA A 56 19.15 0.52 0.13
N MET A 57 18.34 0.82 1.13
CA MET A 57 18.67 0.54 2.53
C MET A 57 18.29 -0.91 2.87
N ALA A 58 18.51 -1.35 4.11
CA ALA A 58 18.12 -2.69 4.58
C ALA A 58 16.63 -3.04 4.31
N SER A 59 15.78 -2.04 4.16
CA SER A 59 14.36 -2.19 3.86
C SER A 59 14.05 -2.48 2.37
N GLY A 60 15.05 -2.51 1.48
CA GLY A 60 14.89 -2.75 0.04
C GLY A 60 14.52 -1.51 -0.79
N VAL A 61 14.29 -0.36 -0.15
CA VAL A 61 14.02 0.92 -0.81
C VAL A 61 14.99 2.00 -0.31
N CYS A 62 15.20 3.05 -1.10
CA CYS A 62 16.11 4.13 -0.72
C CYS A 62 15.48 5.08 0.31
N ARG A 63 16.30 5.95 0.91
CA ARG A 63 15.84 6.98 1.85
C ARG A 63 14.71 7.84 1.31
N TYR A 64 14.74 8.20 0.03
CA TYR A 64 13.72 9.05 -0.60
C TYR A 64 12.38 8.33 -0.80
N HIS A 65 12.40 7.00 -0.92
CA HIS A 65 11.22 6.15 -0.99
C HIS A 65 10.88 5.52 0.38
N GLY A 66 11.25 6.20 1.47
CA GLY A 66 10.87 5.81 2.83
C GLY A 66 11.73 4.69 3.45
N GLY A 67 12.91 4.40 2.89
CA GLY A 67 13.76 3.32 3.39
C GLY A 67 14.28 3.51 4.81
N ALA A 68 14.31 4.76 5.29
CA ALA A 68 14.67 5.13 6.65
C ALA A 68 13.48 5.06 7.63
N THR A 69 12.26 4.89 7.13
CA THR A 69 11.07 4.76 7.97
C THR A 69 10.93 3.31 8.45
N PRO A 70 10.78 3.07 9.76
CA PRO A 70 10.56 1.73 10.29
C PRO A 70 9.33 1.06 9.66
N LYS A 71 9.42 -0.26 9.46
CA LYS A 71 8.32 -1.11 8.94
C LYS A 71 7.63 -1.88 10.07
N GLY A 72 6.49 -2.48 9.76
CA GLY A 72 5.78 -3.38 10.67
C GLY A 72 5.35 -2.70 11.97
N LYS A 73 5.65 -3.32 13.12
CA LYS A 73 5.26 -2.82 14.46
C LYS A 73 5.91 -1.48 14.84
N GLY A 74 6.97 -1.07 14.14
CA GLY A 74 7.63 0.22 14.31
C GLY A 74 7.00 1.36 13.49
N TRP A 75 6.09 1.04 12.56
CA TRP A 75 5.45 2.02 11.71
C TRP A 75 4.58 2.98 12.54
N HIS A 76 4.61 4.28 12.20
CA HIS A 76 4.02 5.40 12.95
C HIS A 76 4.54 5.65 14.38
N LYS A 77 5.48 4.85 14.89
CA LYS A 77 6.09 5.11 16.20
C LYS A 77 7.17 6.19 16.10
N PRO A 78 7.30 7.07 17.11
CA PRO A 78 8.39 8.01 17.13
C PRO A 78 9.72 7.25 17.29
N VAL A 79 10.65 7.48 16.35
CA VAL A 79 12.04 7.02 16.51
C VAL A 79 12.75 7.94 17.51
N TRP A 80 13.24 7.42 18.62
CA TRP A 80 13.97 8.19 19.62
C TRP A 80 15.40 8.47 19.17
N PRO A 81 15.99 9.63 19.53
CA PRO A 81 17.39 9.89 19.21
C PRO A 81 18.30 8.87 19.92
N ALA A 82 19.38 8.46 19.26
CA ALA A 82 20.47 7.75 19.91
C ALA A 82 21.35 8.72 20.71
N ASP A 83 22.11 8.18 21.65
CA ASP A 83 23.01 8.94 22.52
C ASP A 83 24.05 9.73 21.71
N GLY A 84 24.50 10.85 22.29
CA GLY A 84 25.53 11.71 21.72
C GLY A 84 25.31 13.20 22.01
N PRO A 85 26.20 14.08 21.51
CA PRO A 85 26.26 15.49 21.91
C PRO A 85 24.98 16.30 21.63
N ALA A 86 24.11 15.80 20.73
CA ALA A 86 22.86 16.45 20.36
C ALA A 86 21.61 15.69 20.85
N PHE A 87 21.76 14.68 21.72
CA PHE A 87 20.68 13.82 22.21
C PHE A 87 19.58 14.64 22.89
N GLU A 88 19.91 15.36 23.95
CA GLU A 88 18.95 16.13 24.76
C GLU A 88 18.16 17.12 23.90
N LYS A 89 18.85 17.90 23.06
CA LYS A 89 18.23 18.86 22.15
C LYS A 89 17.23 18.19 21.19
N LYS A 90 17.58 17.03 20.63
CA LYS A 90 16.68 16.28 19.73
C LYS A 90 15.52 15.67 20.49
N LEU A 91 15.75 15.17 21.71
CA LEU A 91 14.74 14.59 22.59
C LEU A 91 13.71 15.65 22.98
N HIS A 92 14.13 16.79 23.53
CA HIS A 92 13.24 17.90 23.89
C HIS A 92 12.41 18.38 22.71
N ARG A 93 13.03 18.54 21.53
CA ARG A 93 12.28 18.91 20.31
C ARG A 93 11.18 17.91 19.98
N LYS A 94 11.45 16.61 20.13
CA LYS A 94 10.49 15.54 19.86
C LYS A 94 9.37 15.50 20.90
N LEU A 95 9.70 15.64 22.18
CA LEU A 95 8.71 15.74 23.26
C LEU A 95 7.78 16.95 23.07
N LYS A 96 8.34 18.13 22.79
CA LYS A 96 7.57 19.35 22.47
C LYS A 96 6.63 19.17 21.28
N THR A 97 7.10 18.46 20.24
CA THR A 97 6.27 18.15 19.07
C THR A 97 5.08 17.25 19.45
N GLN A 98 5.32 16.21 20.24
CA GLN A 98 4.25 15.31 20.72
C GLN A 98 3.23 16.04 21.59
N GLU A 99 3.70 16.88 22.50
CA GLU A 99 2.83 17.71 23.34
C GLU A 99 1.95 18.65 22.50
N ARG A 100 2.55 19.35 21.52
CA ARG A 100 1.80 20.20 20.58
C ARG A 100 0.76 19.42 19.80
N THR A 101 1.10 18.23 19.30
CA THR A 101 0.16 17.36 18.60
C THR A 101 -0.98 16.92 19.53
N ARG A 102 -0.69 16.55 20.78
CA ARG A 102 -1.70 16.18 21.78
C ARG A 102 -2.65 17.35 22.07
N LYS A 103 -2.11 18.54 22.35
CA LYS A 103 -2.88 19.78 22.58
C LYS A 103 -3.77 20.13 21.38
N ARG A 104 -3.24 20.05 20.15
CA ARG A 104 -4.04 20.30 18.94
C ARG A 104 -5.18 19.29 18.78
N LYS A 105 -4.94 18.01 19.08
CA LYS A 105 -5.97 16.97 19.03
C LYS A 105 -7.05 17.18 20.09
N SER A 106 -6.67 17.49 21.33
CA SER A 106 -7.63 17.75 22.40
C SER A 106 -8.46 19.00 22.12
N ALA A 107 -7.84 20.09 21.64
CA ALA A 107 -8.57 21.29 21.24
C ALA A 107 -9.58 21.00 20.12
N LYS A 108 -9.19 20.20 19.11
CA LYS A 108 -10.12 19.79 18.04
C LYS A 108 -11.30 18.98 18.58
N LEU A 109 -11.08 18.06 19.53
CA LEU A 109 -12.15 17.25 20.12
C LEU A 109 -13.05 18.07 21.05
N ASN A 110 -12.48 19.04 21.79
CA ASN A 110 -13.25 19.92 22.68
C ASN A 110 -14.09 20.94 21.90
N ALA A 111 -13.64 21.33 20.70
CA ALA A 111 -14.38 22.22 19.82
C ALA A 111 -15.52 21.52 19.04
N MET A 112 -15.56 20.18 19.03
CA MET A 112 -16.67 19.43 18.43
C MET A 112 -17.92 19.55 19.29
N THR A 113 -19.06 19.77 18.65
CA THR A 113 -20.39 19.60 19.27
C THR A 113 -20.65 18.13 19.61
N ASP A 114 -21.68 17.86 20.42
CA ASP A 114 -22.01 16.48 20.81
C ASP A 114 -22.41 15.61 19.61
N GLU A 115 -23.13 16.16 18.65
CA GLU A 115 -23.50 15.43 17.43
C GLU A 115 -22.27 15.13 16.56
N GLU A 116 -21.38 16.09 16.35
CA GLU A 116 -20.12 15.86 15.65
C GLU A 116 -19.24 14.83 16.36
N ARG A 117 -19.24 14.83 17.70
CA ARG A 117 -18.50 13.84 18.50
C ARG A 117 -19.06 12.44 18.31
N ARG A 118 -20.38 12.27 18.30
CA ARG A 118 -21.04 10.99 17.99
C ARG A 118 -20.68 10.51 16.59
N GLN A 119 -20.73 11.38 15.59
CA GLN A 119 -20.36 11.04 14.22
C GLN A 119 -18.88 10.65 14.10
N HIS A 120 -17.99 11.39 14.75
CA HIS A 120 -16.56 11.08 14.79
C HIS A 120 -16.30 9.71 15.44
N ASP A 121 -16.98 9.39 16.53
CA ASP A 121 -16.83 8.10 17.21
C ASP A 121 -17.42 6.95 16.40
N ASN A 122 -18.58 7.15 15.75
CA ASN A 122 -19.15 6.19 14.81
C ASN A 122 -18.20 5.93 13.65
N TRP A 123 -17.64 6.99 13.05
CA TRP A 123 -16.63 6.88 12.00
C TRP A 123 -15.41 6.11 12.49
N ARG A 124 -14.88 6.43 13.68
CA ARG A 124 -13.73 5.73 14.27
C ARG A 124 -13.99 4.25 14.54
N ARG A 125 -15.21 3.88 14.95
CA ARG A 125 -15.61 2.48 15.17
C ARG A 125 -15.69 1.73 13.85
N ALA A 126 -16.36 2.30 12.86
CA ALA A 126 -16.53 1.71 11.53
C ALA A 126 -15.21 1.61 10.75
N HIS A 127 -14.31 2.60 10.87
CA HIS A 127 -13.06 2.68 10.12
C HIS A 127 -11.84 2.14 10.87
N LYS A 128 -12.02 1.30 11.90
CA LYS A 128 -10.88 0.60 12.52
C LYS A 128 -10.20 -0.27 11.47
N ILE A 129 -8.95 0.08 11.13
CA ILE A 129 -8.08 -0.79 10.34
C ILE A 129 -7.90 -2.08 11.16
N GLY A 130 -8.55 -3.18 10.71
CA GLY A 130 -8.52 -4.48 11.39
C GLY A 130 -7.10 -5.00 11.61
N SER A 131 -6.96 -6.05 12.42
CA SER A 131 -5.67 -6.71 12.69
C SER A 131 -4.97 -7.12 11.38
N ALA A 132 -3.65 -7.33 11.40
CA ALA A 132 -2.93 -7.78 10.21
C ALA A 132 -3.51 -9.09 9.65
N ALA A 133 -3.92 -10.01 10.53
CA ALA A 133 -4.62 -11.24 10.17
C ALA A 133 -5.98 -10.95 9.52
N ALA A 134 -6.81 -10.08 10.13
CA ALA A 134 -8.12 -9.71 9.56
C ALA A 134 -7.99 -9.07 8.18
N ARG A 135 -6.97 -8.23 7.95
CA ARG A 135 -6.70 -7.65 6.63
C ARG A 135 -6.25 -8.68 5.60
N ARG A 136 -5.48 -9.68 6.03
CA ARG A 136 -5.04 -10.79 5.17
C ARG A 136 -6.24 -11.65 4.79
N GLN A 137 -7.04 -12.05 5.77
CA GLN A 137 -8.28 -12.80 5.55
C GLN A 137 -9.20 -12.07 4.57
N ALA A 138 -9.50 -10.79 4.82
CA ALA A 138 -10.33 -9.99 3.91
C ALA A 138 -9.73 -9.81 2.50
N LYS A 139 -8.41 -10.01 2.31
CA LYS A 139 -7.80 -10.05 0.98
C LYS A 139 -8.01 -11.41 0.32
N GLU A 140 -7.83 -12.49 1.08
CA GLU A 140 -8.07 -13.87 0.65
C GLU A 140 -9.54 -14.09 0.31
N ASP A 141 -10.48 -13.65 1.15
CA ASP A 141 -11.92 -13.71 0.90
C ASP A 141 -12.30 -12.96 -0.39
N ARG A 142 -11.70 -11.78 -0.64
CA ARG A 142 -11.93 -11.04 -1.88
C ARG A 142 -11.36 -11.75 -3.10
N ALA A 143 -10.21 -12.41 -2.96
CA ALA A 143 -9.62 -13.20 -4.04
C ALA A 143 -10.49 -14.43 -4.35
N GLN A 144 -10.97 -15.13 -3.32
CA GLN A 144 -11.88 -16.28 -3.44
C GLN A 144 -13.23 -15.87 -4.04
N ALA A 145 -13.83 -14.76 -3.59
CA ALA A 145 -15.06 -14.25 -4.16
C ALA A 145 -14.88 -13.77 -5.61
N ALA A 146 -13.70 -13.27 -5.98
CA ALA A 146 -13.39 -12.93 -7.37
C ALA A 146 -13.22 -14.19 -8.22
N SER A 147 -12.51 -15.22 -7.75
CA SER A 147 -12.38 -16.49 -8.47
C SER A 147 -13.72 -17.20 -8.60
N PHE A 148 -14.56 -17.19 -7.56
CA PHE A 148 -15.91 -17.77 -7.61
C PHE A 148 -16.80 -17.04 -8.61
N ARG A 149 -16.79 -15.69 -8.62
CA ARG A 149 -17.50 -14.92 -9.64
C ARG A 149 -16.98 -15.19 -11.05
N ALA A 150 -15.67 -15.36 -11.22
CA ALA A 150 -15.09 -15.72 -12.51
C ALA A 150 -15.54 -17.11 -12.97
N MET A 151 -15.61 -18.10 -12.06
CA MET A 151 -16.14 -19.44 -12.37
C MET A 151 -17.63 -19.41 -12.74
N LEU A 152 -18.44 -18.60 -12.04
CA LEU A 152 -19.86 -18.45 -12.39
C LEU A 152 -20.09 -17.68 -13.70
N ALA A 153 -19.22 -16.72 -14.01
CA ALA A 153 -19.29 -15.94 -15.24
C ALA A 153 -18.70 -16.67 -16.46
N ALA A 154 -17.86 -17.68 -16.21
CA ALA A 154 -17.45 -18.61 -17.24
C ALA A 154 -18.64 -19.50 -17.59
N ASP A 155 -19.45 -19.04 -18.54
CA ASP A 155 -20.37 -19.88 -19.32
C ASP A 155 -19.51 -20.85 -20.15
N GLU A 156 -18.88 -21.83 -19.50
CA GLU A 156 -18.34 -22.97 -20.22
C GLU A 156 -19.53 -23.81 -20.66
N PRO A 157 -19.77 -23.99 -21.98
CA PRO A 157 -20.76 -24.92 -22.43
C PRO A 157 -20.36 -26.29 -21.87
N LYS A 158 -21.14 -26.80 -20.92
CA LYS A 158 -20.96 -28.18 -20.44
C LYS A 158 -21.08 -29.06 -21.67
N ALA A 159 -19.98 -29.71 -22.04
CA ALA A 159 -20.03 -30.77 -23.05
C ALA A 159 -21.10 -31.77 -22.59
N GLN A 160 -22.20 -31.82 -23.33
CA GLN A 160 -23.29 -32.74 -23.02
C GLN A 160 -22.75 -34.15 -23.20
N SER A 161 -22.99 -35.02 -22.22
CA SER A 161 -22.67 -36.44 -22.38
C SER A 161 -23.49 -37.02 -23.55
N LEU A 162 -22.99 -38.08 -24.17
CA LEU A 162 -23.73 -38.80 -25.22
C LEU A 162 -25.11 -39.26 -24.71
N GLU A 163 -25.21 -39.63 -23.44
CA GLU A 163 -26.47 -39.95 -22.78
C GLU A 163 -27.42 -38.75 -22.70
N ALA A 164 -26.91 -37.55 -22.39
CA ALA A 164 -27.73 -36.33 -22.34
C ALA A 164 -28.25 -35.92 -23.72
N LEU A 165 -27.45 -36.13 -24.78
CA LEU A 165 -27.88 -35.92 -26.16
C LEU A 165 -28.95 -36.93 -26.58
N ALA A 166 -28.82 -38.20 -26.19
CA ALA A 166 -29.82 -39.22 -26.47
C ALA A 166 -31.17 -38.89 -25.81
N VAL A 167 -31.14 -38.48 -24.53
CA VAL A 167 -32.36 -38.06 -23.80
C VAL A 167 -32.99 -36.80 -24.40
N GLN A 168 -32.19 -35.85 -24.90
CA GLN A 168 -32.74 -34.68 -25.60
C GLN A 168 -33.44 -35.07 -26.91
N ALA A 169 -32.86 -35.98 -27.69
CA ALA A 169 -33.48 -36.47 -28.92
C ALA A 169 -34.80 -37.21 -28.64
N GLU A 170 -34.85 -38.03 -27.58
CA GLU A 170 -36.09 -38.70 -27.16
C GLU A 170 -37.17 -37.70 -26.73
N LEU A 171 -36.80 -36.65 -26.00
CA LEU A 171 -37.72 -35.57 -25.60
C LEU A 171 -38.28 -34.80 -26.79
N GLU A 172 -37.45 -34.50 -27.78
CA GLU A 172 -37.89 -33.83 -29.01
C GLU A 172 -38.87 -34.70 -29.81
N GLN A 173 -38.57 -36.00 -29.95
CA GLN A 173 -39.48 -36.95 -30.58
C GLN A 173 -40.80 -37.08 -29.82
N ALA A 174 -40.75 -37.16 -28.49
CA ALA A 174 -41.94 -37.22 -27.65
C ALA A 174 -42.79 -35.95 -27.79
N ARG A 175 -42.16 -34.76 -27.82
CA ARG A 175 -42.84 -33.48 -28.03
C ARG A 175 -43.48 -33.38 -29.40
N ALA A 176 -42.76 -33.75 -30.47
CA ALA A 176 -43.32 -33.74 -31.83
C ALA A 176 -44.54 -34.67 -31.95
N LYS A 177 -44.48 -35.83 -31.32
CA LYS A 177 -45.61 -36.78 -31.28
C LYS A 177 -46.78 -36.25 -30.47
N LEU A 178 -46.52 -35.53 -29.39
CA LEU A 178 -47.53 -34.86 -28.57
C LEU A 178 -48.21 -33.73 -29.36
N ASP A 179 -47.44 -32.92 -30.08
CA ASP A 179 -47.94 -31.86 -30.96
C ASP A 179 -48.72 -32.44 -32.16
N GLU A 180 -48.32 -33.58 -32.70
CA GLU A 180 -49.07 -34.29 -33.74
C GLU A 180 -50.42 -34.79 -33.18
N LEU A 181 -50.43 -35.41 -32.00
CA LEU A 181 -51.65 -35.88 -31.35
C LEU A 181 -52.58 -34.73 -30.92
N MET A 182 -52.03 -33.61 -30.47
CA MET A 182 -52.82 -32.42 -30.10
C MET A 182 -53.22 -31.57 -31.32
N GLY A 183 -52.42 -31.59 -32.38
CA GLY A 183 -52.67 -30.88 -33.65
C GLY A 183 -53.68 -31.58 -34.57
N VAL A 184 -53.92 -32.87 -34.36
CA VAL A 184 -54.93 -33.66 -35.10
C VAL A 184 -56.35 -33.53 -34.46
N GLY A 185 -56.53 -32.69 -33.45
CA GLY A 185 -57.78 -32.66 -32.65
C GLY A 185 -58.60 -31.36 -32.61
N ILE A 186 -58.31 -30.30 -33.39
CA ILE A 186 -59.00 -28.99 -33.19
C ILE A 186 -59.77 -28.44 -34.42
N PHE A 187 -59.71 -29.05 -35.60
CA PHE A 187 -60.60 -28.66 -36.72
C PHE A 187 -61.06 -29.86 -37.57
N GLY A 188 -61.92 -30.70 -37.00
CA GLY A 188 -62.69 -31.72 -37.70
C GLY A 188 -64.07 -31.86 -37.08
#